data_AF-A0A2E6YKN5-F1
#
_entry.id   AF-A0A2E6YKN5-F1
#
_cell.length_a   1.000
_cell.length_b   1.000
_cell.length_c   1.000
_cell.angle_alpha   90.00
_cell.angle_beta   90.00
_cell.angle_gamma   90.00
#
_symmetry.space_group_name_H-M   'P 1'
#
loop_
_entity.id
_entity.type
_entity.pdbx_description
1 polymer ?
#
loop_
_entity_poly.entity_id
_entity_poly.type
_entity_poly.pdbx_seq_one_letter_code
_entity_poly.pdbx_strand_id
1 'polypeptide(L)'
;MSKIIETKTESGDYSLSARRHEYVITFNNDRIGRYKVSKLTMQEVIAKYNDIITKSGTKILDSIQYGLGYVSINLEKKSGKELYNVVSKLSVKDLLNSSEYHFTLFFDKRNPILPIEELERNILFEANAVDIQVLGESNKAIAIIFESESLVKRFEYLKSFGFKHDFDALLPHCTIKYNPTEKDIDLILSKKDDILSAINTIILKKEVWRKAICF
;
A
#
# COMPACT_ATOMS: atom_id res chain seq x y z
N MET A 1 9.52 30.61 -25.64
CA MET A 1 8.17 30.57 -26.21
C MET A 1 7.44 29.36 -25.64
N SER A 2 6.24 29.56 -25.08
CA SER A 2 5.37 28.47 -24.64
C SER A 2 4.70 27.84 -25.86
N LYS A 3 4.81 26.52 -26.03
CA LYS A 3 4.08 25.79 -27.05
C LYS A 3 2.77 25.33 -26.44
N ILE A 4 1.65 25.79 -26.97
CA ILE A 4 0.31 25.42 -26.51
C ILE A 4 -0.27 24.50 -27.58
N ILE A 5 -0.73 23.33 -27.18
CA ILE A 5 -1.51 22.42 -28.02
C ILE A 5 -2.93 22.44 -27.48
N GLU A 6 -3.87 22.81 -28.34
CA GLU A 6 -5.30 22.81 -28.02
C GLU A 6 -5.95 21.66 -28.77
N THR A 7 -6.75 20.88 -28.05
CA THR A 7 -7.50 19.74 -28.61
C THR A 7 -8.92 19.82 -28.10
N LYS A 8 -9.87 19.89 -29.04
CA LYS A 8 -11.30 19.89 -28.74
C LYS A 8 -11.83 18.47 -28.74
N THR A 9 -12.64 18.14 -27.75
CA THR A 9 -13.37 16.87 -27.69
C THR A 9 -14.86 17.16 -27.54
N GLU A 10 -15.72 16.17 -27.78
CA GLU A 10 -17.17 16.31 -27.57
C GLU A 10 -17.53 16.63 -26.10
N SER A 11 -16.65 16.30 -25.15
CA SER A 11 -16.83 16.57 -23.72
C SER A 11 -16.36 17.95 -23.22
N GLY A 12 -15.69 18.76 -24.08
CA GLY A 12 -15.19 20.09 -23.73
C GLY A 12 -13.82 20.44 -24.35
N ASP A 13 -13.35 21.65 -24.07
CA ASP A 13 -12.10 22.19 -24.61
C ASP A 13 -10.91 21.85 -23.69
N TYR A 14 -9.92 21.11 -24.21
CA TYR A 14 -8.67 20.84 -23.50
C TYR A 14 -7.54 21.66 -24.08
N SER A 15 -6.65 22.14 -23.21
CA SER A 15 -5.39 22.72 -23.64
C SER A 15 -4.23 22.17 -22.82
N LEU A 16 -3.14 21.87 -23.51
CA LEU A 16 -1.88 21.45 -22.94
C LEU A 16 -0.88 22.56 -23.22
N SER A 17 -0.41 23.24 -22.17
CA SER A 17 0.59 24.29 -22.32
C SER A 17 1.94 23.82 -21.78
N ALA A 18 2.96 23.86 -22.63
CA ALA A 18 4.34 23.65 -22.22
C ALA A 18 4.94 24.98 -21.74
N ARG A 19 5.33 25.02 -20.48
CA ARG A 19 6.12 26.07 -19.83
C ARG A 19 7.56 25.57 -19.65
N ARG A 20 8.49 26.49 -19.37
CA ARG A 20 9.96 26.28 -19.38
C ARG A 20 10.44 25.02 -18.63
N HIS A 21 9.70 24.56 -17.61
CA HIS A 21 10.01 23.35 -16.86
C HIS A 21 8.81 22.43 -16.62
N GLU A 22 7.63 22.77 -17.13
CA GLU A 22 6.41 22.00 -16.86
C GLU A 22 5.44 21.93 -18.04
N TYR A 23 4.73 20.80 -18.20
CA TYR A 23 3.49 20.73 -18.96
C TYR A 23 2.33 20.98 -18.01
N VAL A 24 1.42 21.86 -18.40
CA VAL A 24 0.21 22.20 -17.66
C VAL A 24 -0.99 21.75 -18.49
N ILE A 25 -1.84 20.93 -17.88
CA ILE A 25 -3.07 20.44 -18.51
C ILE A 25 -4.23 21.28 -17.99
N THR A 26 -5.03 21.80 -18.90
CA THR A 26 -6.25 22.56 -18.62
C THR A 26 -7.44 21.95 -19.36
N PHE A 27 -8.60 21.95 -18.71
CA PHE A 27 -9.87 21.52 -19.28
C PHE A 27 -10.96 22.53 -18.94
N ASN A 28 -11.69 23.03 -19.94
CA ASN A 28 -12.66 24.12 -19.78
C ASN A 28 -12.07 25.33 -19.01
N ASN A 29 -10.78 25.63 -19.23
CA ASN A 29 -9.98 26.65 -18.56
C ASN A 29 -9.58 26.37 -17.09
N ASP A 30 -10.00 25.25 -16.51
CA ASP A 30 -9.55 24.81 -15.18
C ASP A 30 -8.26 23.99 -15.28
N ARG A 31 -7.31 24.25 -14.39
CA ARG A 31 -6.02 23.55 -14.38
C ARG A 31 -6.14 22.21 -13.66
N ILE A 32 -5.97 21.12 -14.41
CA ILE A 32 -6.17 19.74 -13.97
C ILE A 32 -4.87 18.92 -13.84
N GLY A 33 -3.70 19.52 -14.07
CA GLY A 33 -2.42 18.81 -13.86
C GLY A 33 -1.15 19.61 -14.15
N ARG A 34 -0.02 19.16 -13.58
CA ARG A 34 1.34 19.69 -13.83
C ARG A 34 2.38 18.56 -13.91
N TYR A 35 3.25 18.61 -14.91
CA TYR A 35 4.32 17.62 -15.14
C TYR A 35 5.65 18.29 -15.38
N LYS A 36 6.75 17.84 -14.77
CA LYS A 36 8.08 18.34 -15.15
C LYS A 36 8.46 17.84 -16.54
N VAL A 37 8.89 18.77 -17.40
CA VAL A 37 9.27 18.49 -18.81
C VAL A 37 10.42 17.48 -18.92
N SER A 38 11.21 17.31 -17.85
CA SER A 38 12.35 16.39 -17.81
C SER A 38 12.00 14.90 -17.63
N LYS A 39 10.73 14.54 -17.44
CA LYS A 39 10.33 13.15 -17.11
C LYS A 39 9.52 12.44 -18.19
N LEU A 40 8.81 13.17 -19.04
CA LEU A 40 7.95 12.62 -20.08
C LEU A 40 7.93 13.58 -21.27
N THR A 41 7.86 13.04 -22.47
CA THR A 41 7.55 13.80 -23.68
C THR A 41 6.07 14.19 -23.70
N MET A 42 5.74 15.23 -24.46
CA MET A 42 4.37 15.72 -24.58
C MET A 42 3.40 14.66 -25.15
N GLN A 43 3.88 13.80 -26.04
CA GLN A 43 3.11 12.71 -26.63
C GLN A 43 2.82 11.59 -25.62
N GLU A 44 3.76 11.29 -24.72
CA GLU A 44 3.55 10.32 -23.63
C GLU A 44 2.55 10.85 -22.59
N VAL A 45 2.56 12.16 -22.33
CA VAL A 45 1.53 12.80 -21.49
C VAL A 45 0.15 12.68 -22.14
N ILE A 46 0.02 12.97 -23.44
CA ILE A 46 -1.25 12.86 -24.17
C ILE A 46 -1.76 11.41 -24.19
N ALA A 47 -0.92 10.44 -24.56
CA ALA A 47 -1.29 9.03 -24.64
C ALA A 47 -1.74 8.47 -23.27
N LYS A 48 -1.08 8.89 -22.20
CA LYS A 48 -1.42 8.48 -20.83
C LYS A 48 -2.76 9.03 -20.34
N TYR A 49 -3.15 10.20 -20.84
CA TYR A 49 -4.40 10.86 -20.46
C TYR A 49 -5.58 10.50 -21.35
N ASN A 50 -5.34 10.13 -22.61
CA ASN A 50 -6.43 9.78 -23.54
C ASN A 50 -7.31 8.66 -22.98
N ASP A 51 -6.76 7.60 -22.40
CA ASP A 51 -7.55 6.47 -21.84
C ASP A 51 -8.35 6.87 -20.59
N ILE A 52 -7.79 7.75 -19.74
CA ILE A 52 -8.44 8.27 -18.52
C ILE A 52 -9.56 9.26 -18.86
N ILE A 53 -9.33 10.11 -19.87
CA ILE A 53 -10.26 11.15 -20.31
C ILE A 53 -11.43 10.55 -21.09
N THR A 54 -11.21 9.59 -21.99
CA THR A 54 -12.29 8.98 -22.78
C THR A 54 -13.26 8.16 -21.95
N LYS A 55 -12.85 7.63 -20.79
CA LYS A 55 -13.69 6.75 -19.97
C LYS A 55 -14.51 7.48 -18.90
N SER A 56 -14.15 8.72 -18.54
CA SER A 56 -14.45 9.14 -17.16
C SER A 56 -14.96 10.55 -16.93
N GLY A 57 -15.41 11.29 -17.94
CA GLY A 57 -16.21 12.51 -17.76
C GLY A 57 -15.72 13.40 -16.61
N THR A 58 -14.64 14.14 -16.84
CA THR A 58 -14.27 15.39 -16.14
C THR A 58 -14.06 15.41 -14.61
N LYS A 59 -14.32 14.32 -13.86
CA LYS A 59 -14.21 14.34 -12.38
C LYS A 59 -12.96 13.70 -11.77
N ILE A 60 -12.16 12.98 -12.55
CA ILE A 60 -11.16 12.03 -12.01
C ILE A 60 -9.75 12.63 -11.81
N LEU A 61 -9.40 13.77 -12.40
CA LEU A 61 -7.99 14.18 -12.46
C LEU A 61 -7.48 14.96 -11.23
N ASP A 62 -8.37 15.61 -10.48
CA ASP A 62 -8.04 16.19 -9.17
C ASP A 62 -8.02 15.13 -8.05
N SER A 63 -8.47 13.90 -8.34
CA SER A 63 -8.58 12.80 -7.39
C SER A 63 -7.59 11.66 -7.67
N ILE A 64 -6.41 11.93 -8.22
CA ILE A 64 -5.38 10.89 -8.42
C ILE A 64 -4.11 11.22 -7.63
N GLN A 65 -3.62 10.26 -6.84
CA GLN A 65 -2.33 10.37 -6.17
C GLN A 65 -1.27 9.52 -6.86
N TYR A 66 -0.14 10.17 -7.18
CA TYR A 66 0.94 9.56 -7.93
C TYR A 66 2.00 8.94 -7.01
N GLY A 67 2.39 7.72 -7.35
CA GLY A 67 3.68 7.19 -6.95
C GLY A 67 3.70 6.48 -5.60
N LEU A 68 2.60 5.87 -5.18
CA LEU A 68 2.52 5.09 -3.94
C LEU A 68 2.52 3.60 -4.28
N GLY A 69 3.67 2.96 -4.09
CA GLY A 69 3.86 1.53 -4.33
C GLY A 69 3.85 0.66 -3.09
N TYR A 70 3.85 1.26 -1.90
CA TYR A 70 3.82 0.54 -0.63
C TYR A 70 2.53 0.81 0.12
N VAL A 71 1.89 -0.27 0.56
CA VAL A 71 0.66 -0.25 1.35
C VAL A 71 0.83 -1.17 2.53
N SER A 72 0.70 -0.60 3.72
CA SER A 72 0.59 -1.38 4.94
C SER A 72 -0.71 -1.07 5.66
N ILE A 73 -1.19 -2.00 6.48
CA ILE A 73 -2.39 -1.82 7.31
C ILE A 73 -1.99 -2.02 8.75
N ASN A 74 -2.28 -1.03 9.60
CA ASN A 74 -1.94 -1.09 11.01
C ASN A 74 -2.98 -1.92 11.77
N LEU A 75 -2.60 -2.44 12.93
CA LEU A 75 -3.57 -3.06 13.83
C LEU A 75 -4.49 -2.00 14.46
N GLU A 76 -5.72 -2.39 14.74
CA GLU A 76 -6.59 -1.69 15.67
C GLU A 76 -5.88 -1.61 17.04
N LYS A 77 -6.03 -0.49 17.76
CA LYS A 77 -5.27 -0.21 18.98
C LYS A 77 -5.47 -1.29 20.06
N LYS A 78 -6.67 -1.85 20.19
CA LYS A 78 -6.97 -2.95 21.10
C LYS A 78 -6.29 -4.23 20.63
N SER A 79 -6.44 -4.61 19.36
CA SER A 79 -5.80 -5.80 18.80
C SER A 79 -4.26 -5.75 18.88
N GLY A 80 -3.65 -4.60 18.60
CA GLY A 80 -2.19 -4.43 18.73
C GLY A 80 -1.71 -4.56 20.18
N LYS A 81 -2.48 -4.04 21.15
CA LYS A 81 -2.18 -4.21 22.59
C LYS A 81 -2.36 -5.65 23.05
N GLU A 82 -3.42 -6.30 22.61
CA GLU A 82 -3.72 -7.70 22.93
C GLU A 82 -2.60 -8.62 22.44
N LEU A 83 -2.22 -8.48 21.17
CA LEU A 83 -1.11 -9.21 20.58
C LEU A 83 0.20 -8.97 21.36
N TYR A 84 0.53 -7.71 21.64
CA TYR A 84 1.72 -7.35 22.43
C TYR A 84 1.69 -7.98 23.84
N ASN A 85 0.54 -7.94 24.52
CA ASN A 85 0.40 -8.50 25.87
C ASN A 85 0.54 -10.02 25.90
N VAL A 86 0.16 -10.72 24.82
CA VAL A 86 0.37 -12.17 24.71
C VAL A 86 1.87 -12.46 24.56
N VAL A 87 2.54 -11.83 23.59
CA VAL A 87 3.94 -12.16 23.28
C VAL A 87 4.94 -11.64 24.32
N SER A 88 4.66 -10.52 24.97
CA SER A 88 5.54 -9.94 26.00
C SER A 88 5.69 -10.79 27.26
N LYS A 89 4.73 -11.71 27.52
CA LYS A 89 4.82 -12.68 28.63
C LYS A 89 5.93 -13.71 28.44
N LEU A 90 6.43 -13.86 27.22
CA LEU A 90 7.47 -14.85 26.88
C LEU A 90 8.87 -14.40 27.32
N SER A 91 9.04 -13.21 27.91
CA SER A 91 10.35 -12.70 28.34
C SER A 91 11.39 -12.62 27.21
N VAL A 92 10.93 -12.53 25.95
CA VAL A 92 11.75 -12.26 24.77
C VAL A 92 12.08 -10.77 24.73
N LYS A 93 13.35 -10.43 24.51
CA LYS A 93 13.81 -9.04 24.40
C LYS A 93 13.55 -8.49 23.01
N ASP A 94 13.53 -7.16 22.87
CA ASP A 94 13.43 -6.44 21.60
C ASP A 94 12.27 -6.92 20.72
N LEU A 95 11.12 -7.17 21.36
CA LEU A 95 9.85 -7.32 20.67
C LEU A 95 9.43 -5.98 20.08
N LEU A 96 8.78 -6.01 18.92
CA LEU A 96 8.17 -4.81 18.37
C LEU A 96 7.07 -4.28 19.28
N ASN A 97 6.94 -2.96 19.37
CA ASN A 97 5.89 -2.34 20.15
C ASN A 97 4.54 -2.51 19.45
N SER A 98 3.45 -2.48 20.23
CA SER A 98 2.08 -2.57 19.69
C SER A 98 1.75 -1.56 18.57
N SER A 99 2.41 -0.40 18.54
CA SER A 99 2.24 0.63 17.50
C SER A 99 3.03 0.36 16.21
N GLU A 100 3.97 -0.57 16.24
CA GLU A 100 4.83 -0.94 15.10
C GLU A 100 4.24 -2.12 14.32
N TYR A 101 3.27 -2.84 14.90
CA TYR A 101 2.56 -3.92 14.24
C TYR A 101 1.75 -3.43 13.04
N HIS A 102 2.01 -4.05 11.91
CA HIS A 102 1.33 -3.79 10.65
C HIS A 102 1.42 -5.03 9.75
N PHE A 103 0.57 -5.03 8.74
CA PHE A 103 0.56 -6.00 7.66
C PHE A 103 0.98 -5.28 6.41
N THR A 104 1.99 -5.79 5.70
CA THR A 104 2.24 -5.31 4.34
C THR A 104 1.18 -5.92 3.44
N LEU A 105 0.33 -5.07 2.87
CA LEU A 105 -0.66 -5.49 1.89
C LEU A 105 -0.06 -5.49 0.47
N PHE A 106 0.74 -4.47 0.16
CA PHE A 106 1.33 -4.34 -1.16
C PHE A 106 2.71 -3.70 -1.11
N PHE A 107 3.58 -4.18 -1.99
CA PHE A 107 4.87 -3.58 -2.31
C PHE A 107 5.08 -3.72 -3.82
N ASP A 108 5.18 -2.59 -4.51
CA ASP A 108 5.37 -2.44 -5.95
C ASP A 108 6.34 -1.29 -6.22
N LYS A 109 7.57 -1.64 -6.60
CA LYS A 109 8.65 -0.65 -6.84
C LYS A 109 8.33 0.32 -7.97
N ARG A 110 7.42 -0.03 -8.88
CA ARG A 110 7.02 0.84 -10.00
C ARG A 110 6.19 2.03 -9.52
N ASN A 111 5.70 1.99 -8.28
CA ASN A 111 4.94 3.06 -7.67
C ASN A 111 3.74 3.47 -8.57
N PRO A 112 2.81 2.54 -8.83
CA PRO A 112 1.66 2.79 -9.69
C PRO A 112 0.77 3.91 -9.15
N ILE A 113 -0.18 4.32 -9.98
CA ILE A 113 -1.07 5.44 -9.73
C ILE A 113 -2.38 4.88 -9.16
N LEU A 114 -2.95 5.56 -8.16
CA LEU A 114 -4.22 5.17 -7.53
C LEU A 114 -5.15 6.39 -7.39
N PRO A 115 -6.48 6.20 -7.49
CA PRO A 115 -7.45 7.22 -7.09
C PRO A 115 -7.30 7.62 -5.61
N ILE A 116 -7.54 8.88 -5.27
CA ILE A 116 -7.46 9.47 -3.92
C ILE A 116 -8.54 8.88 -3.02
N GLU A 117 -9.71 8.59 -3.58
CA GLU A 117 -10.83 7.98 -2.87
C GLU A 117 -10.42 6.64 -2.24
N GLU A 118 -9.44 5.95 -2.81
CA GLU A 118 -8.90 4.71 -2.27
C GLU A 118 -7.95 4.91 -1.09
N LEU A 119 -7.35 6.08 -0.94
CA LEU A 119 -6.45 6.42 0.16
C LEU A 119 -7.18 6.80 1.45
N GLU A 120 -8.40 7.31 1.31
CA GLU A 120 -9.20 7.84 2.42
C GLU A 120 -10.19 6.81 3.00
N ARG A 121 -10.12 5.54 2.56
CA ARG A 121 -11.06 4.51 3.01
C ARG A 121 -10.75 4.07 4.43
N ASN A 122 -11.72 4.28 5.32
CA ASN A 122 -11.75 3.67 6.65
C ASN A 122 -12.32 2.25 6.56
N ILE A 123 -11.53 1.32 6.04
CA ILE A 123 -11.87 -0.10 5.98
C ILE A 123 -11.35 -0.79 7.25
N LEU A 124 -12.18 -1.66 7.82
CA LEU A 124 -11.75 -2.62 8.84
C LEU A 124 -11.54 -3.97 8.18
N PHE A 125 -10.45 -4.64 8.57
CA PHE A 125 -10.14 -5.98 8.11
C PHE A 125 -10.09 -6.90 9.32
N GLU A 126 -10.63 -8.09 9.17
CA GLU A 126 -10.56 -9.15 10.16
C GLU A 126 -9.55 -10.20 9.69
N ALA A 127 -8.66 -10.63 10.57
CA ALA A 127 -7.66 -11.65 10.26
C ALA A 127 -7.52 -12.64 11.42
N ASN A 128 -7.47 -13.93 11.09
CA ASN A 128 -7.37 -15.02 12.06
C ASN A 128 -5.96 -15.58 12.07
N ALA A 129 -5.36 -15.71 13.26
CA ALA A 129 -4.01 -16.24 13.41
C ALA A 129 -4.02 -17.75 13.13
N VAL A 130 -3.15 -18.23 12.24
CA VAL A 130 -3.10 -19.64 11.83
C VAL A 130 -1.75 -20.29 12.06
N ASP A 131 -0.67 -19.50 12.09
CA ASP A 131 0.68 -20.04 12.24
C ASP A 131 1.65 -19.00 12.84
N ILE A 132 2.81 -19.46 13.29
CA ILE A 132 3.96 -18.63 13.63
C ILE A 132 5.16 -19.18 12.87
N GLN A 133 5.79 -18.34 12.05
CA GLN A 133 6.89 -18.72 11.18
C GLN A 133 8.09 -17.79 11.35
N VAL A 134 9.27 -18.32 11.02
CA VAL A 134 10.48 -17.53 10.82
C VAL A 134 10.57 -17.21 9.33
N LEU A 135 10.49 -15.94 8.98
CA LEU A 135 10.55 -15.44 7.61
C LEU A 135 11.95 -14.85 7.32
N GLY A 136 12.41 -15.00 6.08
CA GLY A 136 13.70 -14.48 5.62
C GLY A 136 14.89 -15.38 5.95
N GLU A 137 15.86 -15.44 5.03
CA GLU A 137 17.07 -16.27 5.21
C GLU A 137 18.16 -15.54 5.99
N SER A 138 18.56 -14.35 5.51
CA SER A 138 19.65 -13.56 6.12
C SER A 138 19.16 -12.53 7.14
N ASN A 139 17.95 -11.99 6.96
CA ASN A 139 17.30 -11.04 7.87
C ASN A 139 16.06 -11.69 8.47
N LYS A 140 16.29 -12.69 9.34
CA LYS A 140 15.22 -13.48 9.94
C LYS A 140 14.26 -12.58 10.72
N ALA A 141 12.96 -12.86 10.61
CA ALA A 141 11.92 -12.23 11.40
C ALA A 141 10.95 -13.31 11.91
N ILE A 142 10.54 -13.22 13.17
CA ILE A 142 9.44 -14.05 13.68
C ILE A 142 8.14 -13.31 13.37
N ALA A 143 7.25 -13.98 12.65
CA ALA A 143 5.97 -13.42 12.26
C ALA A 143 4.82 -14.37 12.60
N ILE A 144 3.71 -13.80 13.02
CA ILE A 144 2.44 -14.52 13.13
C ILE A 144 1.78 -14.45 11.75
N ILE A 145 1.41 -15.60 11.20
CA ILE A 145 0.72 -15.74 9.92
C ILE A 145 -0.78 -15.74 10.16
N PHE A 146 -1.50 -15.06 9.28
CA PHE A 146 -2.94 -14.92 9.37
C PHE A 146 -3.63 -15.28 8.07
N GLU A 147 -4.88 -15.70 8.19
CA GLU A 147 -5.83 -15.79 7.08
C GLU A 147 -6.82 -14.62 7.16
N SER A 148 -7.14 -14.04 6.00
CA SER A 148 -8.12 -12.97 5.90
C SER A 148 -8.68 -12.86 4.49
N GLU A 149 -9.94 -13.24 4.31
CA GLU A 149 -10.64 -13.02 3.04
C GLU A 149 -10.71 -11.55 2.66
N SER A 150 -10.86 -10.66 3.65
CA SER A 150 -11.00 -9.22 3.43
C SER A 150 -9.69 -8.60 2.90
N LEU A 151 -8.54 -9.04 3.42
CA LEU A 151 -7.23 -8.63 2.89
C LEU A 151 -6.99 -9.19 1.48
N VAL A 152 -7.34 -10.46 1.23
CA VAL A 152 -7.22 -11.06 -0.11
C VAL A 152 -8.08 -10.31 -1.14
N LYS A 153 -9.34 -10.01 -0.81
CA LYS A 153 -10.23 -9.22 -1.68
C LYS A 153 -9.65 -7.83 -1.95
N ARG A 154 -9.07 -7.19 -0.94
CA ARG A 154 -8.42 -5.87 -1.10
C ARG A 154 -7.16 -5.96 -1.97
N PHE A 155 -6.35 -7.00 -1.79
CA PHE A 155 -5.14 -7.24 -2.59
C PHE A 155 -5.46 -7.43 -4.08
N GLU A 156 -6.44 -8.29 -4.39
CA GLU A 156 -6.88 -8.50 -5.78
C GLU A 156 -7.53 -7.25 -6.38
N TYR A 157 -8.27 -6.49 -5.57
CA TYR A 157 -8.79 -5.19 -6.00
C TYR A 157 -7.66 -4.20 -6.35
N LEU A 158 -6.57 -4.13 -5.57
CA LEU A 158 -5.44 -3.27 -5.93
C LEU A 158 -4.74 -3.72 -7.22
N LYS A 159 -4.66 -5.03 -7.48
CA LYS A 159 -4.14 -5.57 -8.75
C LYS A 159 -4.97 -5.13 -9.95
N SER A 160 -6.29 -4.94 -9.81
CA SER A 160 -7.11 -4.40 -10.91
C SER A 160 -6.78 -2.95 -11.27
N PHE A 161 -6.08 -2.20 -10.42
CA PHE A 161 -5.51 -0.88 -10.73
C PHE A 161 -4.10 -0.94 -11.36
N GLY A 162 -3.63 -2.13 -11.73
CA GLY A 162 -2.33 -2.32 -12.38
C GLY A 162 -1.15 -2.43 -11.42
N PHE A 163 -1.40 -2.54 -10.12
CA PHE A 163 -0.39 -2.90 -9.14
C PHE A 163 0.14 -4.32 -9.43
N LYS A 164 1.46 -4.51 -9.28
CA LYS A 164 2.14 -5.80 -9.42
C LYS A 164 2.97 -6.01 -8.17
N HIS A 165 2.60 -7.03 -7.41
CA HIS A 165 3.27 -7.31 -6.15
C HIS A 165 4.60 -7.99 -6.46
N ASP A 166 5.63 -7.66 -5.69
CA ASP A 166 6.93 -8.32 -5.79
C ASP A 166 6.86 -9.82 -5.40
N PHE A 167 5.75 -10.27 -4.79
CA PHE A 167 5.49 -11.68 -4.44
C PHE A 167 4.22 -12.21 -5.13
N ASP A 168 4.22 -13.49 -5.51
CA ASP A 168 3.15 -14.10 -6.31
C ASP A 168 1.80 -14.18 -5.59
N ALA A 169 1.83 -14.38 -4.27
CA ALA A 169 0.65 -14.49 -3.41
C ALA A 169 0.80 -13.59 -2.18
N LEU A 170 -0.32 -13.05 -1.70
CA LEU A 170 -0.37 -12.36 -0.42
C LEU A 170 -0.19 -13.39 0.70
N LEU A 171 0.81 -13.18 1.55
CA LEU A 171 0.97 -13.86 2.83
C LEU A 171 0.66 -12.85 3.95
N PRO A 172 -0.57 -12.79 4.49
CA PRO A 172 -0.88 -11.88 5.58
C PRO A 172 -0.08 -12.28 6.82
N HIS A 173 0.79 -11.39 7.29
CA HIS A 173 1.61 -11.65 8.47
C HIS A 173 1.84 -10.38 9.27
N CYS A 174 2.05 -10.55 10.57
CA CYS A 174 2.51 -9.51 11.48
C CYS A 174 3.84 -9.94 12.07
N THR A 175 4.91 -9.23 11.75
CA THR A 175 6.20 -9.43 12.41
C THR A 175 6.09 -9.04 13.88
N ILE A 176 6.64 -9.86 14.77
CA ILE A 176 6.72 -9.59 16.20
C ILE A 176 8.15 -9.32 16.68
N LYS A 177 9.15 -9.82 15.95
CA LYS A 177 10.57 -9.59 16.23
C LYS A 177 11.42 -9.70 14.97
N TYR A 178 12.33 -8.74 14.78
CA TYR A 178 13.41 -8.84 13.78
C TYR A 178 14.68 -9.38 14.42
N ASN A 179 15.51 -10.05 13.62
CA ASN A 179 16.80 -10.61 14.01
C ASN A 179 16.72 -11.45 15.30
N PRO A 180 15.84 -12.47 15.35
CA PRO A 180 15.72 -13.32 16.51
C PRO A 180 17.00 -14.15 16.73
N THR A 181 17.35 -14.38 17.98
CA THR A 181 18.31 -15.43 18.33
C THR A 181 17.63 -16.79 18.22
N GLU A 182 18.40 -17.87 18.07
CA GLU A 182 17.83 -19.23 18.06
C GLU A 182 17.04 -19.53 19.35
N LYS A 183 17.48 -18.99 20.50
CA LYS A 183 16.74 -19.08 21.76
C LYS A 183 15.36 -18.39 21.70
N ASP A 184 15.26 -17.25 21.02
CA ASP A 184 13.98 -16.56 20.86
C ASP A 184 13.03 -17.36 19.97
N ILE A 185 13.57 -17.95 18.89
CA ILE A 185 12.83 -18.82 17.97
C ILE A 185 12.29 -20.03 18.73
N ASP A 186 13.16 -20.77 19.43
CA ASP A 186 12.78 -21.96 20.19
C ASP A 186 11.70 -21.64 21.23
N LEU A 187 11.86 -20.53 21.97
CA LEU A 187 10.92 -20.14 23.00
C LEU A 187 9.55 -19.81 22.43
N ILE A 188 9.49 -19.01 21.36
CA ILE A 188 8.21 -18.63 20.74
C ILE A 188 7.55 -19.85 20.08
N LEU A 189 8.29 -20.65 19.33
CA LEU A 189 7.74 -21.82 18.65
C LEU A 189 7.27 -22.90 19.63
N SER A 190 7.95 -23.07 20.78
CA SER A 190 7.49 -23.98 21.84
C SER A 190 6.16 -23.55 22.49
N LYS A 191 5.75 -22.30 22.29
CA LYS A 191 4.51 -21.69 22.81
C LYS A 191 3.51 -21.33 21.72
N LYS A 192 3.72 -21.82 20.49
CA LYS A 192 2.92 -21.47 19.32
C LYS A 192 1.42 -21.65 19.56
N ASP A 193 0.99 -22.80 20.06
CA ASP A 193 -0.43 -23.10 20.25
C ASP A 193 -1.08 -22.21 21.32
N ASP A 194 -0.35 -21.91 22.41
CA ASP A 194 -0.78 -20.98 23.46
C ASP A 194 -0.94 -19.56 22.91
N ILE A 195 -0.01 -19.12 22.05
CA ILE A 195 -0.05 -17.79 21.43
C ILE A 195 -1.21 -17.68 20.43
N LEU A 196 -1.36 -18.67 19.54
CA LEU A 196 -2.40 -18.69 18.52
C LEU A 196 -3.80 -18.71 19.13
N SER A 197 -4.01 -19.55 20.15
CA SER A 197 -5.29 -19.62 20.87
C SER A 197 -5.62 -18.32 21.62
N ALA A 198 -4.61 -17.58 22.11
CA ALA A 198 -4.82 -16.33 22.83
C ALA A 198 -5.10 -15.13 21.91
N ILE A 199 -4.58 -15.11 20.69
CA ILE A 199 -4.75 -13.99 19.74
C ILE A 199 -5.98 -14.19 18.85
N ASN A 200 -6.31 -15.44 18.49
CA ASN A 200 -7.40 -15.90 17.62
C ASN A 200 -7.72 -14.99 16.42
N THR A 201 -8.40 -13.86 16.66
CA THR A 201 -8.81 -12.88 15.65
C THR A 201 -8.30 -11.49 16.01
N ILE A 202 -7.69 -10.79 15.04
CA ILE A 202 -7.31 -9.38 15.15
C ILE A 202 -8.04 -8.52 14.14
N ILE A 203 -8.23 -7.25 14.50
CA ILE A 203 -8.77 -6.23 13.62
C ILE A 203 -7.63 -5.35 13.13
N LEU A 204 -7.59 -5.11 11.82
CA LEU A 204 -6.73 -4.12 11.20
C LEU A 204 -7.54 -2.90 10.78
N LYS A 205 -6.90 -1.75 10.83
CA LYS A 205 -7.47 -0.49 10.38
C LYS A 205 -6.40 0.41 9.79
N LYS A 206 -6.84 1.37 8.99
CA LYS A 206 -6.02 2.48 8.47
C LYS A 206 -4.88 1.96 7.58
N GLU A 207 -5.16 1.95 6.28
CA GLU A 207 -4.12 1.79 5.28
C GLU A 207 -3.15 2.97 5.36
N VAL A 208 -1.86 2.67 5.26
CA VAL A 208 -0.77 3.64 5.22
C VAL A 208 -0.07 3.48 3.88
N TRP A 209 -0.20 4.51 3.07
CA TRP A 209 0.30 4.53 1.71
C TRP A 209 1.61 5.33 1.62
N ARG A 210 2.64 4.74 0.99
CA ARG A 210 3.96 5.36 0.83
C ARG A 210 4.54 5.04 -0.54
N LYS A 211 5.57 5.80 -0.92
CA LYS A 211 6.44 5.38 -2.02
C LYS A 211 7.16 4.11 -1.59
N ALA A 212 7.18 3.09 -2.45
CA ALA A 212 8.10 1.99 -2.32
C ALA A 212 9.51 2.51 -2.61
N ILE A 213 10.37 2.49 -1.59
CA ILE A 213 11.79 2.86 -1.67
C ILE A 213 12.56 1.58 -1.35
N CYS A 214 13.59 1.25 -2.15
CA CYS A 214 14.48 0.15 -1.81
C CYS A 214 15.26 0.52 -0.54
N PHE A 215 15.18 -0.33 0.48
CA PHE A 215 16.08 -0.30 1.63
C PHE A 215 17.34 -1.10 1.32
#